data_AF-A0A6B1FVJ4-F1
#
_entry.id   AF-A0A6B1FVJ4-F1
#
_cell.length_a   1.000
_cell.length_b   1.000
_cell.length_c   1.000
_cell.angle_alpha   90.00
_cell.angle_beta   90.00
_cell.angle_gamma   90.00
#
_symmetry.space_group_name_H-M   'P 1'
#
loop_
_entity.id
_entity.type
_entity.pdbx_description
1 polymer ?
#
loop_
_entity_poly.entity_id
_entity_poly.type
_entity_poly.pdbx_seq_one_letter_code
_entity_poly.pdbx_strand_id
1 'polypeptide(L)' 'MASERWVIPGIVKDGVAVPRQNMSLPEGIPVEIHIRQVDLTPELESELEQWDKASAEAWAMIDEWETESP' A
#
# COMPACT_ATOMS: atom_id res chain seq x y z
N MET A 1 15.83 31.18 -7.39
CA MET A 1 16.34 30.03 -8.15
C MET A 1 15.41 28.88 -7.82
N ALA A 2 14.54 28.45 -8.73
CA ALA A 2 13.66 27.31 -8.48
C ALA A 2 14.54 26.05 -8.49
N SER A 3 14.52 25.29 -7.39
CA SER A 3 15.22 24.00 -7.30
C SER A 3 14.68 23.09 -8.39
N GLU A 4 15.54 22.60 -9.28
CA GLU A 4 15.15 21.67 -10.31
C GLU A 4 14.72 20.36 -9.63
N ARG A 5 13.41 20.04 -9.70
CA ARG A 5 12.86 18.84 -9.03
C ARG A 5 12.93 17.67 -10.00
N TRP A 6 13.86 16.76 -9.77
CA TRP A 6 13.91 15.49 -10.48
C TRP A 6 13.04 14.44 -9.78
N VAL A 7 12.28 13.67 -10.56
CA VAL A 7 11.48 12.54 -10.06
C VAL A 7 12.10 11.26 -10.59
N ILE A 8 12.64 10.44 -9.69
CA ILE A 8 13.25 9.15 -10.03
C ILE A 8 12.25 8.05 -9.66
N PRO A 9 11.59 7.40 -10.62
CA PRO A 9 10.68 6.31 -10.31
C PRO A 9 11.44 5.07 -9.81
N GLY A 10 10.95 4.47 -8.75
CA GLY A 10 11.51 3.26 -8.15
C GLY A 10 10.44 2.28 -7.69
N ILE A 11 10.87 1.11 -7.26
CA ILE A 11 10.05 0.11 -6.55
C ILE A 11 10.71 -0.23 -5.22
N VAL A 12 9.94 -0.75 -4.28
CA VAL A 12 10.52 -1.40 -3.09
C VAL A 12 10.74 -2.87 -3.42
N LYS A 13 11.97 -3.34 -3.22
CA LYS A 13 12.34 -4.76 -3.31
C LYS A 13 13.09 -5.15 -2.04
N ASP A 14 12.58 -6.14 -1.32
CA ASP A 14 13.16 -6.63 -0.07
C ASP A 14 13.39 -5.51 0.97
N GLY A 15 12.46 -4.55 1.05
CA GLY A 15 12.55 -3.39 1.94
C GLY A 15 13.47 -2.27 1.46
N VAL A 16 14.10 -2.40 0.29
CA VAL A 16 15.01 -1.40 -0.30
C VAL A 16 14.35 -0.69 -1.47
N ALA A 17 14.42 0.65 -1.50
CA ALA A 17 13.98 1.43 -2.64
C ALA A 17 15.00 1.32 -3.79
N VAL A 18 14.58 0.75 -4.92
CA VAL A 18 15.40 0.51 -6.11
C VAL A 18 14.87 1.37 -7.27
N PRO A 19 15.67 2.28 -7.83
CA PRO A 19 15.32 3.01 -9.05
C PRO A 19 15.04 2.05 -10.21
N ARG A 20 14.00 2.33 -11.00
CA ARG A 20 13.68 1.52 -12.20
C ARG A 20 14.64 1.77 -13.37
N GLN A 21 15.32 2.92 -13.34
CA GLN A 21 16.21 3.36 -14.41
C GLN A 21 17.59 3.63 -13.82
N ASN A 22 18.64 3.21 -14.53
CA ASN A 22 20.02 3.56 -14.18
C ASN A 22 20.30 5.00 -14.61
N MET A 23 19.95 5.95 -13.75
CA MET A 23 20.30 7.36 -13.89
C MET A 23 21.52 7.66 -13.03
N SER A 24 22.54 8.30 -13.63
CA SER A 24 23.71 8.74 -12.88
C SER A 24 23.38 10.04 -12.16
N LEU A 25 23.37 10.01 -10.83
CA LEU A 25 23.16 11.20 -10.00
C LEU A 25 24.50 11.86 -9.66
N PRO A 26 24.55 13.20 -9.57
CA PRO A 26 25.75 13.88 -9.11
C PRO A 26 26.18 13.40 -7.72
N GLU A 27 27.48 13.20 -7.53
CA GLU A 27 28.02 12.80 -6.24
C GLU A 27 27.74 13.86 -5.16
N GLY A 28 27.40 13.40 -3.95
CA GLY A 28 27.15 14.27 -2.79
C GLY A 28 25.81 15.01 -2.79
N ILE A 29 24.92 14.76 -3.76
CA ILE A 29 23.60 15.41 -3.78
C ILE A 29 22.70 14.82 -2.67
N PRO A 30 22.04 15.65 -1.85
CA PRO A 30 21.04 15.16 -0.90
C PRO A 30 19.81 14.65 -1.64
N VAL A 31 19.26 13.53 -1.18
CA VAL A 31 18.09 12.91 -1.78
C VAL A 31 16.98 12.71 -0.75
N GLU A 32 15.74 12.95 -1.17
CA GLU A 32 14.54 12.67 -0.39
C GLU A 32 13.72 11.60 -1.12
N ILE A 33 13.30 10.56 -0.39
CA ILE A 33 12.43 9.52 -0.93
C ILE A 33 10.99 9.86 -0.55
N HIS A 34 10.17 10.14 -1.56
CA HIS A 34 8.73 10.29 -1.38
C HIS A 34 8.02 8.98 -1.73
N ILE A 35 7.48 8.31 -0.72
CA ILE A 35 6.61 7.16 -0.90
C ILE A 35 5.20 7.70 -1.13
N ARG A 36 4.63 7.46 -2.31
CA ARG A 36 3.22 7.76 -2.56
C ARG A 36 2.40 6.64 -1.95
N GLN A 37 1.47 6.97 -1.05
CA GLN A 37 0.39 6.06 -0.75
C GLN A 37 -0.43 5.88 -2.02
N VAL A 38 -0.74 4.64 -2.36
CA VAL A 38 -1.69 4.36 -3.42
C VAL A 38 -3.05 4.63 -2.79
N ASP A 39 -3.68 5.72 -3.19
CA ASP A 39 -5.06 5.97 -2.80
C ASP A 39 -5.91 4.84 -3.39
N LEU A 40 -6.60 4.10 -2.53
CA LEU A 40 -7.60 3.14 -2.97
C LEU A 40 -8.67 3.93 -3.72
N THR A 41 -9.09 3.45 -4.89
CA THR A 41 -10.23 4.08 -5.56
C THR A 41 -11.48 3.85 -4.71
N PRO A 42 -12.47 4.76 -4.73
CA PRO A 42 -13.69 4.60 -3.95
C PRO A 42 -14.40 3.27 -4.22
N GLU A 43 -14.30 2.77 -5.44
CA GLU A 43 -14.85 1.47 -5.84
C GLU A 43 -14.14 0.32 -5.13
N LEU A 44 -12.80 0.34 -5.09
CA LEU A 44 -12.00 -0.70 -4.43
C LEU A 44 -12.20 -0.65 -2.90
N GLU A 45 -12.34 0.54 -2.32
CA GLU A 45 -12.66 0.70 -0.90
C GLU A 45 -14.03 0.11 -0.57
N SER A 46 -15.04 0.40 -1.40
CA SER A 46 -16.39 -0.17 -1.25
C SER A 46 -16.42 -1.69 -1.40
N GLU A 47 -15.61 -2.26 -2.29
CA GLU A 47 -15.46 -3.71 -2.41
C GLU A 47 -14.84 -4.30 -1.13
N LEU A 48 -13.75 -3.71 -0.63
CA LEU A 48 -13.08 -4.18 0.59
C LEU A 48 -14.01 -4.14 1.82
N GLU A 49 -14.81 -3.08 1.99
CA GLU A 49 -15.78 -2.98 3.08
C GLU A 49 -16.84 -4.10 3.01
N GLN A 50 -17.30 -4.44 1.81
CA GLN A 50 -18.25 -5.55 1.62
C GLN A 50 -17.62 -6.90 1.99
N TRP A 51 -16.33 -7.10 1.64
CA TRP A 51 -15.57 -8.28 2.04
C TRP A 51 -15.40 -8.38 3.56
N ASP A 52 -15.07 -7.28 4.23
CA ASP A 52 -14.92 -7.24 5.69
C ASP A 52 -16.24 -7.54 6.39
N LYS A 53 -17.35 -6.96 5.90
CA LYS A 53 -18.68 -7.22 6.44
C LYS A 53 -19.09 -8.69 6.26
N ALA A 54 -18.95 -9.25 5.06
CA ALA A 54 -19.28 -10.65 4.79
C ALA A 54 -18.43 -11.61 5.63
N SER A 55 -17.16 -11.27 5.84
CA SER A 55 -16.25 -12.04 6.71
C SER A 55 -16.71 -12.00 8.16
N ALA A 56 -17.05 -10.82 8.69
CA ALA A 56 -17.54 -10.67 10.06
C ALA A 56 -18.86 -11.42 10.28
N GLU A 57 -19.78 -11.39 9.31
CA GLU A 57 -21.03 -12.16 9.36
C GLU A 57 -20.76 -13.67 9.35
N ALA A 58 -19.84 -14.15 8.51
CA ALA A 58 -19.46 -15.56 8.48
C ALA A 58 -18.83 -16.02 9.80
N TRP A 59 -17.96 -15.20 10.42
CA TRP A 59 -17.40 -15.49 11.73
C TRP A 59 -18.46 -15.52 12.83
N ALA A 60 -19.40 -14.57 12.84
CA ALA A 60 -20.49 -14.55 13.81
C ALA A 60 -21.38 -15.81 13.74
N MET A 61 -21.62 -16.33 12.53
CA MET A 61 -22.37 -17.57 12.35
C MET A 61 -21.62 -18.79 12.91
N ILE A 62 -20.29 -18.83 12.77
CA ILE A 62 -19.46 -19.91 13.34
C ILE A 62 -19.52 -19.86 14.88
N ASP A 63 -19.38 -18.67 15.47
CA ASP A 63 -19.47 -18.49 16.92
C ASP A 63 -20.84 -18.92 17.47
N GLU A 64 -21.93 -18.62 16.75
CA GLU A 64 -23.28 -19.04 17.11
C GLU A 64 -23.43 -20.57 17.07
N TRP A 65 -22.88 -21.23 16.06
CA TRP A 65 -22.94 -22.68 15.90
C TRP A 65 -22.07 -23.45 16.94
N GLU A 66 -20.94 -22.87 17.35
CA GLU A 66 -20.13 -23.39 18.46
C GLU A 66 -20.82 -23.19 19.82
N THR A 67 -21.63 -22.14 19.97
CA THR A 67 -22.37 -21.86 21.21
C THR A 67 -23.61 -22.76 21.36
N GLU A 68 -24.28 -23.13 20.26
CA GLU A 68 -25.45 -24.03 20.26
C GLU A 68 -25.11 -25.53 20.30
N SER A 69 -23.85 -25.92 20.18
CA SER A 69 -23.39 -27.31 20.26
C SER A 69 -22.70 -27.60 21.61
N PRO A 70 -23.41 -28.10 22.64
CA PRO A 70 -22.80 -28.60 23.87
C PRO A 70 -22.03 -29.92 23.69
#